data_AF-A0AAQ2Y5I2-F1
#
_entry.id   AF-A0AAQ2Y5I2-F1
#
_cell.length_a   1.000
_cell.length_b   1.000
_cell.length_c   1.000
_cell.angle_alpha   90.00
_cell.angle_beta   90.00
_cell.angle_gamma   90.00
#
_symmetry.space_group_name_H-M   'P 1'
#
loop_
_entity.id
_entity.type
_entity.pdbx_description
1 polymer ?
#
loop_
_entity_poly.entity_id
_entity_poly.type
_entity_poly.pdbx_seq_one_letter_code
_entity_poly.pdbx_strand_id
1 'polypeptide(L)'
;MYLTFINRPIYSVIVIVFITIFAITLAVTIDTQTLVESAYSLPLILWRALTYGFIFIRAHKNQYVGLGLLFIINEGLVCVYTFGGVPW
;
A
#
# COMPACT_ATOMS: atom_id res chain seq x y z
N MET A 1 -31.70 -11.09 10.39
CA MET A 1 -30.48 -10.28 10.63
C MET A 1 -29.29 -11.18 11.03
N TYR A 2 -29.07 -12.29 10.31
CA TYR A 2 -27.95 -13.24 10.56
C TYR A 2 -27.13 -13.53 9.29
N LEU A 3 -27.72 -13.35 8.10
CA LEU A 3 -27.09 -13.57 6.80
C LEU A 3 -26.00 -12.53 6.44
N THR A 4 -26.06 -11.32 7.00
CA THR A 4 -25.08 -10.26 6.73
C THR A 4 -23.75 -10.45 7.46
N PHE A 5 -23.71 -11.22 8.57
CA PHE A 5 -22.49 -11.45 9.34
C PHE A 5 -21.60 -12.53 8.72
N ILE A 6 -22.18 -13.54 8.08
CA ILE A 6 -21.44 -14.66 7.46
C ILE A 6 -20.81 -14.25 6.12
N ASN A 7 -21.43 -13.31 5.39
CA ASN A 7 -20.93 -12.88 4.08
C ASN A 7 -19.74 -11.91 4.16
N ARG A 8 -19.62 -11.09 5.21
CA ARG A 8 -18.49 -10.15 5.41
C ARG A 8 -17.11 -10.83 5.41
N PRO A 9 -16.87 -11.94 6.14
CA PRO A 9 -15.57 -12.59 6.11
C PRO A 9 -15.26 -13.18 4.73
N ILE A 10 -16.25 -13.74 4.02
CA ILE A 10 -16.06 -14.32 2.68
C ILE A 10 -15.64 -13.25 1.68
N TYR A 11 -16.33 -12.10 1.65
CA TYR A 11 -15.94 -10.98 0.79
C TYR A 11 -14.56 -10.43 1.15
N SER A 12 -14.24 -10.35 2.44
CA SER A 12 -12.92 -9.91 2.90
C SER A 12 -11.81 -10.86 2.46
N VAL A 13 -12.04 -12.17 2.55
CA VAL A 13 -11.11 -13.21 2.07
C VAL A 13 -10.92 -13.11 0.56
N ILE A 14 -11.99 -12.96 -0.22
CA ILE A 14 -11.92 -12.79 -1.68
C ILE A 14 -11.10 -11.54 -2.03
N VAL A 15 -11.34 -10.42 -1.33
CA VAL A 15 -10.59 -9.18 -1.54
C VAL A 15 -9.11 -9.35 -1.21
N ILE A 16 -8.77 -10.03 -0.10
CA ILE A 16 -7.38 -10.31 0.27
C ILE A 16 -6.70 -11.20 -0.77
N VAL A 17 -7.38 -12.25 -1.24
CA VAL A 17 -6.85 -13.14 -2.29
C VAL A 17 -6.60 -12.36 -3.58
N PHE A 18 -7.55 -11.52 -3.99
CA PHE A 18 -7.41 -10.68 -5.17
C PHE A 18 -6.23 -9.69 -5.04
N ILE A 19 -6.13 -8.98 -3.91
CA ILE A 19 -5.02 -8.06 -3.63
C ILE A 19 -3.69 -8.79 -3.67
N THR A 20 -3.61 -10.00 -3.11
CA THR A 20 -2.40 -10.82 -3.10
C THR A 20 -1.98 -11.21 -4.52
N ILE A 21 -2.90 -11.74 -5.33
CA ILE A 21 -2.62 -12.13 -6.72
C ILE A 21 -2.18 -10.92 -7.54
N PHE A 22 -2.86 -9.78 -7.36
CA PHE A 22 -2.53 -8.54 -8.02
C PHE A 22 -1.13 -8.04 -7.63
N ALA A 23 -0.78 -8.06 -6.35
CA ALA A 23 0.54 -7.66 -5.85
C ALA A 23 1.66 -8.57 -6.37
N ILE A 24 1.45 -9.89 -6.41
CA ILE A 24 2.40 -10.85 -6.99
C ILE A 24 2.59 -10.57 -8.48
N THR A 25 1.48 -10.35 -9.20
CA THR A 25 1.53 -10.06 -10.64
C THR A 25 2.32 -8.79 -10.91
N LEU A 26 2.07 -7.72 -10.15
CA LEU A 26 2.85 -6.47 -10.20
C LEU A 26 4.32 -6.69 -9.89
N ALA A 27 4.66 -7.50 -8.89
CA ALA A 27 6.04 -7.78 -8.52
C ALA A 27 6.81 -8.53 -9.62
N VAL A 28 6.14 -9.36 -10.42
CA VAL A 28 6.74 -10.10 -11.53
C VAL A 28 6.81 -9.28 -12.82
N THR A 29 5.85 -8.37 -13.04
CA THR A 29 5.78 -7.58 -14.28
C THR A 29 6.53 -6.26 -14.20
N ILE A 30 6.71 -5.71 -13.01
CA ILE A 30 7.43 -4.46 -12.82
C ILE A 30 8.93 -4.74 -12.75
N ASP A 31 9.68 -4.03 -13.58
CA ASP A 31 11.12 -3.88 -13.39
C ASP A 31 11.37 -3.14 -12.07
N THR A 32 11.73 -3.92 -11.06
CA THR A 32 11.96 -3.45 -9.69
C THR A 32 13.08 -2.42 -9.65
N GLN A 33 14.08 -2.53 -10.55
CA GLN A 33 15.18 -1.58 -10.61
C GLN A 33 14.71 -0.21 -11.11
N THR A 34 13.96 -0.18 -12.22
CA THR A 34 13.37 1.06 -12.75
C THR A 34 12.42 1.71 -11.73
N LEU A 35 11.66 0.91 -10.97
CA LEU A 35 10.75 1.41 -9.94
C LEU A 35 11.48 2.04 -8.76
N VAL A 36 12.57 1.42 -8.31
CA VAL A 36 13.40 1.90 -7.20
C VAL A 36 14.12 3.18 -7.58
N GLU A 37 14.71 3.25 -8.78
CA GLU A 37 15.37 4.45 -9.31
C GLU A 37 14.38 5.62 -9.47
N SER A 38 13.14 5.29 -9.84
CA SER A 38 12.07 6.28 -10.01
C SER A 38 11.25 6.53 -8.74
N ALA A 39 11.57 5.93 -7.59
CA ALA A 39 10.72 5.97 -6.39
C ALA A 39 10.44 7.38 -5.86
N TYR A 40 11.40 8.30 -6.06
CA TYR A 40 11.28 9.73 -5.75
C TYR A 40 11.05 10.61 -6.98
N SER A 41 10.68 10.01 -8.12
CA SER A 41 10.19 10.77 -9.26
C SER A 41 8.90 11.50 -8.90
N LEU A 42 8.71 12.68 -9.48
CA LEU A 42 7.54 13.52 -9.24
C LEU A 42 6.20 12.77 -9.42
N PRO A 43 6.02 11.91 -10.45
CA PRO A 43 4.77 11.15 -10.62
C PRO A 43 4.50 10.16 -9.47
N LEU A 44 5.53 9.46 -8.98
CA LEU A 44 5.37 8.46 -7.92
C LEU A 44 5.16 9.11 -6.54
N ILE A 45 5.80 10.24 -6.28
CA ILE A 45 5.53 11.05 -5.08
C ILE A 45 4.09 11.57 -5.09
N LEU A 46 3.64 12.13 -6.22
CA LEU A 46 2.26 12.62 -6.37
C LEU A 46 1.24 11.50 -6.17
N TRP A 47 1.46 10.34 -6.81
CA TRP A 47 0.59 9.17 -6.65
C TRP A 47 0.45 8.74 -5.19
N ARG A 48 1.58 8.63 -4.48
CA ARG A 48 1.61 8.31 -3.04
C ARG A 48 0.87 9.36 -2.22
N ALA A 49 1.16 10.65 -2.43
CA ALA A 49 0.52 11.74 -1.70
C ALA A 49 -1.01 11.73 -1.89
N LEU A 50 -1.49 11.53 -3.12
CA LEU A 50 -2.92 11.40 -3.41
C LEU A 50 -3.55 10.18 -2.73
N THR A 51 -2.85 9.04 -2.78
CA THR A 51 -3.32 7.80 -2.15
C THR A 51 -3.48 7.98 -0.64
N TYR A 52 -2.47 8.53 0.04
CA TYR A 52 -2.53 8.79 1.46
C TYR A 52 -3.58 9.85 1.81
N GLY A 53 -3.69 10.91 1.01
CA GLY A 53 -4.73 11.92 1.17
C GLY A 53 -6.14 11.32 1.12
N PHE A 54 -6.40 10.43 0.15
CA PHE A 54 -7.68 9.74 0.03
C PHE A 54 -7.97 8.84 1.23
N ILE A 55 -6.95 8.10 1.71
CA ILE A 55 -7.06 7.26 2.91
C ILE A 55 -7.38 8.12 4.15
N PHE A 56 -6.70 9.25 4.31
CA PHE A 56 -6.92 10.16 5.44
C PHE A 56 -8.31 10.79 5.42
N ILE A 57 -8.82 11.20 4.25
CA ILE A 57 -10.17 11.76 4.10
C ILE A 57 -11.24 10.75 4.55
N ARG A 58 -11.03 9.46 4.29
CA ARG A 58 -12.00 8.41 4.60
C ARG A 58 -11.83 7.78 5.98
N ALA A 59 -10.73 8.07 6.66
CA ALA A 59 -10.41 7.49 7.96
C ALA A 59 -11.12 8.22 9.12
N HIS A 60 -11.49 7.45 10.14
CA HIS A 60 -12.02 8.00 11.39
C HIS A 60 -10.89 8.55 12.28
N LYS A 61 -11.19 9.54 13.14
CA LYS A 61 -10.19 10.18 14.02
C LYS A 61 -9.34 9.19 14.82
N ASN A 62 -9.92 8.09 15.29
CA ASN A 62 -9.21 7.07 16.07
C ASN A 62 -8.18 6.26 15.24
N GLN A 63 -8.22 6.36 13.92
CA GLN A 63 -7.35 5.63 13.00
C GLN A 63 -6.18 6.47 12.50
N TYR A 64 -6.16 7.79 12.74
CA TYR A 64 -5.11 8.69 12.25
C TYR A 64 -3.73 8.36 12.77
N VAL A 65 -3.62 7.95 14.05
CA VAL A 65 -2.33 7.56 14.63
C VAL A 65 -1.79 6.30 13.94
N GLY A 66 -2.63 5.28 13.75
CA GLY A 66 -2.24 4.05 13.06
C GLY A 66 -1.88 4.28 11.60
N LEU A 67 -2.63 5.15 10.91
CA LEU A 67 -2.34 5.53 9.53
C LEU A 67 -1.05 6.34 9.40
N GLY A 68 -0.77 7.24 10.34
CA GLY A 68 0.49 7.98 10.39
C GLY A 68 1.68 7.04 10.58
N LEU A 69 1.55 6.05 11.46
CA LEU A 69 2.58 5.03 11.68
C LEU A 69 2.82 4.19 10.41
N LEU A 70 1.75 3.74 9.76
CA LEU A 70 1.83 3.03 8.48
C LEU A 70 2.49 3.86 7.38
N PHE A 71 2.18 5.15 7.31
CA PHE A 71 2.82 6.07 6.36
C PHE A 71 4.33 6.17 6.60
N ILE A 72 4.76 6.37 7.85
CA ILE A 72 6.18 6.46 8.21
C ILE A 72 6.92 5.16 7.88
N ILE A 73 6.33 4.01 8.21
CA ILE A 73 6.92 2.70 7.91
C ILE A 73 7.05 2.52 6.39
N ASN A 74 6.01 2.84 5.63
CA ASN A 74 6.04 2.70 4.18
C ASN A 74 7.08 3.63 3.53
N GLU A 75 7.17 4.88 3.99
CA GLU A 75 8.19 5.82 3.52
C GLU A 75 9.60 5.37 3.89
N GLY A 76 9.78 4.83 5.10
CA GLY A 76 11.03 4.25 5.55
C GLY A 76 11.46 3.07 4.68
N LEU A 77 10.54 2.18 4.31
CA LEU A 77 10.82 1.07 3.40
C LEU A 77 11.23 1.59 2.03
N VAL A 78 10.46 2.51 1.43
CA VAL A 78 10.80 3.12 0.14
C VAL A 78 12.20 3.75 0.18
N CYS A 79 12.51 4.50 1.24
CA CYS A 79 13.82 5.12 1.44
C CYS A 79 14.95 4.07 1.52
N VAL A 80 14.78 3.03 2.34
CA VAL A 80 15.76 1.96 2.51
C VAL A 80 16.02 1.22 1.20
N TYR A 81 14.97 0.92 0.44
CA TYR A 81 15.14 0.31 -0.88
C TYR A 81 15.80 1.29 -1.85
N THR A 82 15.39 2.55 -1.94
CA THR A 82 15.99 3.50 -2.91
C THR A 82 17.45 3.85 -2.63
N PHE A 83 17.86 3.98 -1.38
CA PHE A 83 19.23 4.36 -1.03
C PHE A 83 20.16 3.16 -0.76
N GLY A 84 19.73 1.93 -1.09
CA GLY A 84 20.58 0.74 -1.07
C GLY A 84 20.83 0.14 0.31
N GLY A 85 19.92 0.34 1.27
CA GLY A 85 20.01 -0.24 2.60
C GLY A 85 19.71 -1.76 2.64
N VAL A 86 19.10 -2.32 1.58
CA VAL A 86 18.82 -3.75 1.44
C VAL A 86 19.01 -4.15 -0.04
N PRO A 87 19.74 -5.23 -0.35
CA PRO A 87 19.85 -5.74 -1.72
C PRO A 87 18.50 -6.29 -2.18
N TRP A 88 18.15 -5.98 -3.43
CA TRP A 88 16.97 -6.49 -4.16
C TRP A 88 17.13 -7.95 -4.57
#